data_AF-A0A2W6SAV4-F1
#
_entry.id   AF-A0A2W6SAV4-F1
#
_cell.length_a   1.000
_cell.length_b   1.000
_cell.length_c   1.000
_cell.angle_alpha   90.00
_cell.angle_beta   90.00
_cell.angle_gamma   90.00
#
_symmetry.space_group_name_H-M   'P 1'
#
loop_
_entity.id
_entity.type
_entity.pdbx_description
1 polymer ?
#
loop_
_entity_poly.entity_id
_entity_poly.type
_entity_poly.pdbx_seq_one_letter_code
_entity_poly.pdbx_strand_id
1 'polypeptide(L)' 'MLTQVELAQLADFMLEVVECDADFEEDEFCCTWNGTRLYVERYLTHYRIELGHEDDVVELPRH' A
#
# COMPACT_ATOMS: atom_id res chain seq x y z
N MET A 1 13.22 -3.63 2.71
CA MET A 1 13.51 -2.32 2.07
C MET A 1 13.41 -2.35 0.54
N LEU A 2 12.48 -1.56 0.00
CA LEU A 2 12.23 -1.39 -1.45
C LEU A 2 13.22 -0.40 -2.09
N THR A 3 13.51 -0.60 -3.37
CA THR A 3 14.22 0.38 -4.21
C THR A 3 13.30 1.56 -4.59
N GLN A 4 13.88 2.66 -5.07
CA GLN A 4 13.11 3.82 -5.53
C GLN A 4 12.14 3.48 -6.67
N VAL A 5 12.51 2.54 -7.55
CA VAL A 5 11.65 2.10 -8.65
C VAL A 5 10.46 1.29 -8.11
N GLU A 6 10.72 0.39 -7.18
CA GLU A 6 9.67 -0.42 -6.54
C GLU A 6 8.72 0.44 -5.69
N LEU A 7 9.23 1.49 -5.03
CA LEU A 7 8.40 2.46 -4.31
C LEU A 7 7.45 3.21 -5.24
N ALA A 8 7.92 3.63 -6.42
CA ALA A 8 7.08 4.28 -7.41
C ALA A 8 5.98 3.34 -7.93
N GLN A 9 6.36 2.09 -8.25
CA GLN A 9 5.40 1.07 -8.70
C GLN A 9 4.36 0.72 -7.62
N LEU A 10 4.76 0.70 -6.35
CA LEU A 10 3.84 0.49 -5.23
C LEU A 10 2.87 1.67 -5.10
N ALA A 11 3.35 2.91 -5.21
CA ALA A 11 2.50 4.10 -5.18
C ALA A 11 1.46 4.09 -6.30
N ASP A 12 1.87 3.75 -7.52
CA ASP A 12 0.97 3.61 -8.67
C ASP A 12 -0.08 2.51 -8.41
N PHE A 13 0.33 1.35 -7.87
CA PHE A 13 -0.61 0.28 -7.50
C PHE A 13 -1.65 0.72 -6.46
N MET A 14 -1.22 1.45 -5.42
CA MET A 14 -2.13 1.96 -4.39
C MET A 14 -3.14 2.96 -4.98
N LEU A 15 -2.74 3.80 -5.92
CA LEU A 15 -3.62 4.80 -6.51
C LEU A 15 -4.55 4.23 -7.59
N GLU A 16 -4.03 3.40 -8.48
CA GLU A 16 -4.78 2.94 -9.67
C GLU A 16 -5.63 1.70 -9.39
N VAL A 17 -5.18 0.84 -8.48
CA VAL A 17 -5.90 -0.40 -8.15
C VAL A 17 -6.64 -0.24 -6.84
N VAL A 18 -5.95 0.11 -5.75
CA VAL A 18 -6.53 0.05 -4.42
C VAL A 18 -7.59 1.13 -4.18
N GLU A 19 -7.36 2.39 -4.56
CA GLU A 19 -8.38 3.45 -4.42
C GLU A 19 -9.61 3.28 -5.31
N CYS A 20 -9.45 2.58 -6.43
CA CYS A 20 -10.51 2.44 -7.42
C CYS A 20 -11.31 1.14 -7.25
N ASP A 21 -11.00 0.32 -6.24
CA ASP A 21 -11.61 -0.97 -6.00
C ASP A 21 -12.47 -0.95 -4.73
N ALA A 22 -13.74 -1.29 -4.89
CA ALA A 22 -14.74 -1.29 -3.82
C ALA A 22 -14.44 -2.35 -2.73
N ASP A 23 -13.60 -3.34 -3.04
CA ASP A 23 -13.20 -4.36 -2.06
C ASP A 23 -12.18 -3.82 -1.02
N PHE A 24 -11.64 -2.60 -1.21
CA PHE A 24 -10.70 -1.94 -0.30
C PHE A 24 -11.26 -0.63 0.30
N GLU A 25 -12.57 -0.60 0.56
CA GLU A 25 -13.22 0.57 1.17
C GLU A 25 -12.95 0.72 2.68
N GLU A 26 -12.47 -0.33 3.35
CA GLU A 26 -12.14 -0.29 4.78
C GLU A 26 -10.87 0.55 5.05
N ASP A 27 -10.74 1.05 6.28
CA ASP A 27 -9.56 1.83 6.68
C ASP A 27 -8.35 0.93 6.95
N GLU A 28 -8.56 -0.36 7.19
CA GLU A 28 -7.52 -1.36 7.37
C GLU A 28 -7.86 -2.59 6.53
N PHE A 29 -6.95 -3.01 5.65
CA PHE A 29 -7.16 -4.19 4.82
C PHE A 29 -5.82 -4.81 4.43
N CYS A 30 -5.88 -5.96 3.77
CA CYS A 30 -4.70 -6.63 3.27
C CYS A 30 -4.86 -7.06 1.82
N CYS A 31 -3.87 -6.72 1.00
CA CYS A 31 -3.85 -7.02 -0.42
C CYS A 31 -2.53 -7.73 -0.78
N THR A 32 -2.33 -8.05 -2.05
CA THR A 32 -1.12 -8.74 -2.50
C THR A 32 -0.53 -8.00 -3.68
N TRP A 33 0.75 -7.65 -3.56
CA TRP A 33 1.50 -6.92 -4.56
C TRP A 33 2.80 -7.68 -4.85
N ASN A 34 3.03 -8.03 -6.12
CA ASN A 34 4.21 -8.80 -6.55
C ASN A 34 4.45 -10.11 -5.76
N GLY A 35 3.37 -10.77 -5.33
CA GLY A 35 3.45 -12.00 -4.52
C GLY A 35 3.73 -11.77 -3.03
N THR A 36 3.89 -10.52 -2.59
CA THR A 36 4.06 -10.13 -1.19
C THR A 36 2.73 -9.70 -0.60
N ARG A 37 2.41 -10.18 0.60
CA ARG A 37 1.24 -9.73 1.36
C ARG A 37 1.50 -8.34 1.92
N LEU A 38 0.59 -7.43 1.65
CA LEU A 38 0.59 -6.08 2.19
C LEU A 38 -0.48 -5.96 3.26
N TYR A 39 -0.13 -5.34 4.38
CA TYR A 39 -1.11 -4.84 5.34
C TYR A 39 -1.15 -3.33 5.19
N VAL A 40 -2.33 -2.80 4.86
CA VAL A 40 -2.50 -1.41 4.49
C VAL A 40 -3.45 -0.77 5.51
N GLU A 41 -2.99 0.32 6.09
CA GLU A 41 -3.83 1.28 6.79
C GLU A 41 -3.98 2.53 5.93
N ARG A 42 -5.22 2.91 5.66
CA ARG A 42 -5.57 4.05 4.81
C ARG A 42 -5.93 5.24 5.67
N TYR A 43 -5.08 6.26 5.64
CA TYR A 43 -5.37 7.55 6.23
C TYR A 43 -5.90 8.53 5.17
N LEU A 44 -6.36 9.69 5.61
CA LEU A 44 -6.84 10.74 4.71
C LEU A 44 -5.72 11.29 3.81
N THR A 45 -4.48 11.31 4.29
CA THR A 45 -3.34 11.97 3.62
C THR A 45 -2.26 11.02 3.12
N HIS A 46 -2.24 9.78 3.59
CA HIS A 46 -1.21 8.80 3.27
C HIS A 46 -1.71 7.36 3.51
N TYR A 47 -0.98 6.40 2.98
CA TYR A 47 -1.07 4.99 3.32
C TYR A 47 0.10 4.63 4.23
N ARG A 48 -0.16 3.79 5.22
CA ARG A 48 0.87 3.07 5.96
C ARG A 48 0.80 1.61 5.51
N ILE A 49 1.90 1.09 4.98
CA ILE A 49 1.95 -0.23 4.34
C ILE A 49 3.03 -1.06 5.00
N GLU A 50 2.65 -2.19 5.60
CA GLU A 50 3.58 -3.19 6.11
C GLU A 50 3.84 -4.26 5.05
N LEU A 51 5.12 -4.45 4.71
CA LEU A 51 5.57 -5.37 3.67
C LEU A 51 5.93 -6.72 4.30
N GLY A 52 4.94 -7.59 4.50
CA GLY A 52 5.14 -8.97 4.96
C GLY A 52 5.60 -9.16 6.42
N HIS A 53 6.29 -8.20 7.03
CA HIS A 53 6.70 -8.19 8.45
C HIS A 53 6.50 -6.79 9.04
N GLU A 54 6.19 -6.72 10.34
CA GLU A 54 5.87 -5.47 11.07
C GLU A 54 7.01 -4.43 11.03
N ASP A 55 8.25 -4.84 10.73
CA ASP A 55 9.43 -3.96 10.71
C ASP A 55 9.70 -3.29 9.37
N ASP A 56 9.10 -3.75 8.26
CA ASP A 56 9.26 -3.18 6.92
C ASP A 56 8.02 -2.35 6.56
N VAL A 57 7.94 -1.14 7.15
CA VAL A 57 6.84 -0.19 6.95
C VAL A 57 7.23 0.87 5.93
N VAL A 58 6.32 1.16 5.00
CA VAL A 58 6.43 2.26 4.03
C VAL A 58 5.22 3.17 4.17
N GLU A 59 5.49 4.47 4.22
CA GLU A 59 4.44 5.50 4.14
C GLU A 59 4.44 6.13 2.76
N LEU A 60 3.28 6.13 2.10
CA LEU A 60 3.09 6.69 0.76
C LEU A 60 2.02 7.79 0.80
N PRO A 61 2.23 8.95 0.15
CA PRO A 61 1.23 10.00 0.11
C PRO A 61 -0.03 9.52 -0.63
N ARG A 62 -1.18 9.97 -0.13
CA ARG A 62 -2.49 9.83 -0.77
C ARG A 62 -2.82 11.21 -1.31
N HIS A 63 -2.66 11.38 -2.63
CA HIS A 63 -2.74 12.62 -3.43
C HIS A 63 -1.46 13.45 -3.53
#